data_AF-A0A511DJ32-F1
#
_entry.id   AF-A0A511DJ32-F1
#
_cell.length_a   1.000
_cell.length_b   1.000
_cell.length_c   1.000
_cell.angle_alpha   90.00
_cell.angle_beta   90.00
_cell.angle_gamma   90.00
#
_symmetry.space_group_name_H-M   'P 1'
#
loop_
_entity.id
_entity.type
_entity.pdbx_description
1 polymer ?
#
loop_
_entity_poly.entity_id
_entity_poly.type
_entity_poly.pdbx_seq_one_letter_code
_entity_poly.pdbx_strand_id
1 'polypeptide(L)'
;MTGLEQLDDEDYPSVSMGQAAELLDVQPAFLRSLDTAGVLHPHRTAGGHRRYSRRQLTEVVRLRALLDAGHSLGSARTIADLEKRVEAEDDARRRADDARDEARRDRDQAEAARRRADEEHRQAVRDRDEARADLEDREDQLRVTRRRLDEARDEISTLTAQLDRRT
;
A
#
# COMPACT_ATOMS: atom_id res chain seq x y z
N MET A 1 18.57 -21.88 -9.45
CA MET A 1 18.93 -20.49 -9.74
C MET A 1 20.10 -20.48 -10.69
N THR A 2 19.89 -20.06 -11.92
CA THR A 2 20.95 -19.79 -12.89
C THR A 2 21.78 -18.61 -12.42
N GLY A 3 23.11 -18.65 -12.55
CA GLY A 3 24.02 -17.58 -12.11
C GLY A 3 23.82 -16.22 -12.80
N LEU A 4 22.88 -16.10 -13.75
CA LEU A 4 22.54 -14.86 -14.44
C LEU A 4 21.78 -13.88 -13.53
N GLU A 5 20.92 -14.34 -12.62
CA GLU A 5 20.21 -13.46 -11.66
C GLU A 5 21.18 -12.74 -10.72
N GLN A 6 22.37 -13.31 -10.49
CA GLN A 6 23.41 -12.70 -9.66
C GLN A 6 24.06 -11.50 -10.37
N LEU A 7 23.98 -11.39 -11.69
CA LEU A 7 24.55 -10.25 -12.41
C LEU A 7 23.74 -8.97 -12.23
N ASP A 8 22.45 -9.10 -11.88
CA ASP A 8 21.56 -7.98 -11.59
C ASP A 8 21.78 -7.43 -10.17
N ASP A 9 22.41 -8.22 -9.28
CA ASP A 9 22.82 -7.77 -7.96
C ASP A 9 24.03 -6.83 -8.08
N GLU A 10 23.84 -5.58 -7.68
CA GLU A 10 24.86 -4.55 -7.74
C GLU A 10 26.07 -4.83 -6.82
N ASP A 11 25.88 -5.69 -5.82
CA ASP A 11 26.92 -6.14 -4.90
C ASP A 11 27.64 -7.41 -5.34
N TYR A 12 27.17 -8.07 -6.40
CA TYR A 12 27.83 -9.24 -6.93
C TYR A 12 29.18 -8.89 -7.58
N PRO A 13 30.30 -9.46 -7.12
CA PRO A 13 31.64 -9.09 -7.58
C PRO A 13 32.00 -9.81 -8.89
N SER A 14 31.44 -9.35 -10.01
CA SER A 14 31.66 -9.95 -11.33
C SER A 14 32.89 -9.40 -12.06
N VAL A 15 33.25 -8.13 -11.83
CA VAL A 15 34.20 -7.40 -12.69
C VAL A 15 35.65 -7.62 -12.23
N SER A 16 36.53 -8.04 -13.13
CA SER A 16 37.96 -8.19 -12.85
C SER A 16 38.71 -6.85 -12.85
N MET A 17 39.90 -6.80 -12.26
CA MET A 17 40.73 -5.58 -12.24
C MET A 17 41.01 -4.98 -13.63
N GLY A 18 41.32 -5.81 -14.63
CA GLY A 18 41.59 -5.31 -15.99
C GLY A 18 40.35 -4.69 -16.61
N GLN A 19 39.23 -5.39 -16.52
CA GLN A 19 37.93 -4.90 -17.01
C GLN A 19 37.50 -3.62 -16.28
N ALA A 20 37.65 -3.57 -14.95
CA ALA A 20 37.33 -2.38 -14.17
C ALA A 20 38.20 -1.19 -14.58
N ALA A 21 39.50 -1.40 -14.80
CA ALA A 21 40.41 -0.37 -15.24
C ALA A 21 40.02 0.19 -16.63
N GLU A 22 39.69 -0.70 -17.57
CA GLU A 22 39.24 -0.34 -18.90
C GLU A 22 37.89 0.40 -18.88
N LEU A 23 36.89 -0.13 -18.18
CA LEU A 23 35.55 0.46 -18.08
C LEU A 23 35.57 1.87 -17.47
N LEU A 24 36.47 2.10 -16.52
CA LEU A 24 36.56 3.38 -15.82
C LEU A 24 37.62 4.31 -16.42
N ASP A 25 38.31 3.90 -17.49
CA ASP A 25 39.44 4.59 -18.11
C ASP A 25 40.52 4.98 -17.07
N VAL A 26 40.79 4.11 -16.10
CA VAL A 26 41.79 4.31 -15.04
C VAL A 26 42.94 3.32 -15.18
N GLN A 27 44.08 3.68 -14.60
CA GLN A 27 45.18 2.73 -14.48
C GLN A 27 44.86 1.65 -13.43
N PRO A 28 45.22 0.37 -13.64
CA PRO A 28 45.08 -0.66 -12.61
C PRO A 28 45.80 -0.31 -11.29
N ALA A 29 46.87 0.50 -11.35
CA ALA A 29 47.58 1.00 -10.18
C ALA A 29 46.69 1.89 -9.29
N PHE A 30 45.77 2.66 -9.87
CA PHE A 30 44.82 3.48 -9.14
C PHE A 30 43.83 2.62 -8.33
N LEU A 31 43.25 1.60 -8.96
CA LEU A 31 42.37 0.66 -8.25
C LEU A 31 43.11 -0.09 -7.13
N ARG A 32 44.40 -0.38 -7.32
CA ARG A 32 45.25 -0.96 -6.27
C ARG A 32 45.50 0.02 -5.13
N SER A 33 45.77 1.30 -5.41
CA SER A 33 46.00 2.28 -4.36
C SER A 33 44.74 2.51 -3.51
N LEU A 34 43.55 2.49 -4.11
CA LEU A 34 42.28 2.58 -3.36
C LEU A 34 42.04 1.37 -2.44
N ASP A 35 42.37 0.15 -2.90
CA ASP A 35 42.33 -1.07 -2.08
C ASP A 35 43.36 -0.99 -0.93
N THR A 36 44.60 -0.62 -1.23
CA THR A 36 45.67 -0.48 -0.22
C THR A 36 45.37 0.61 0.82
N ALA A 37 44.73 1.70 0.40
CA ALA A 37 44.30 2.77 1.30
C ALA A 37 43.08 2.40 2.16
N GLY A 38 42.49 1.21 1.97
CA GLY A 38 41.30 0.76 2.69
C GLY A 38 40.06 1.62 2.39
N VAL A 39 40.03 2.26 1.23
CA VAL A 39 38.84 2.96 0.72
C VAL A 39 37.96 1.97 -0.04
N LEU A 40 38.57 1.03 -0.76
CA LEU A 40 37.88 -0.01 -1.50
C LEU A 40 38.19 -1.39 -0.91
N HIS A 41 37.19 -2.27 -0.86
CA HIS A 41 37.33 -3.63 -0.32
C HIS A 41 36.89 -4.69 -1.34
N PRO A 42 37.68 -4.94 -2.40
CA PRO A 42 37.32 -5.90 -3.43
C PRO A 42 37.26 -7.33 -2.90
N HIS A 43 36.32 -8.11 -3.44
CA HIS A 43 36.29 -9.55 -3.22
C HIS A 43 37.54 -10.19 -3.84
N ARG A 44 38.09 -11.22 -3.18
CA ARG A 44 39.24 -11.97 -3.69
C ARG A 44 38.80 -13.37 -4.06
N THR A 45 39.06 -13.77 -5.31
CA THR A 45 38.89 -15.16 -5.74
C THR A 45 39.87 -16.08 -5.00
N ALA A 46 39.66 -17.41 -5.09
CA ALA A 46 40.59 -18.40 -4.55
C ALA A 46 42.04 -18.22 -5.06
N GLY A 47 42.23 -17.74 -6.30
CA GLY A 47 43.54 -17.41 -6.86
C GLY A 47 44.10 -16.03 -6.45
N GLY A 48 43.45 -15.32 -5.53
CA GLY A 48 43.89 -14.01 -5.03
C GLY A 48 43.56 -12.81 -5.94
N HIS A 49 42.98 -13.04 -7.13
CA HIS A 49 42.56 -11.96 -8.02
C HIS A 49 41.40 -11.16 -7.43
N ARG A 50 41.47 -9.82 -7.60
CA ARG A 50 40.44 -8.88 -7.16
C ARG A 50 39.24 -8.90 -8.09
N ARG A 51 38.06 -8.85 -7.50
CA ARG A 51 36.76 -8.72 -8.14
C ARG A 51 36.02 -7.56 -7.52
N TYR A 52 35.38 -6.78 -8.38
CA TYR A 52 34.65 -5.57 -8.04
C TYR A 52 33.18 -5.76 -8.36
N SER A 53 32.33 -5.28 -7.46
CA SER A 53 30.90 -5.16 -7.73
C SER A 53 30.60 -3.86 -8.49
N ARG A 54 29.41 -3.75 -9.09
CA ARG A 54 29.01 -2.52 -9.78
C ARG A 54 28.95 -1.35 -8.79
N ARG A 55 28.49 -1.56 -7.55
CA ARG A 55 28.48 -0.54 -6.49
C ARG A 55 29.86 0.03 -6.23
N GLN A 56 30.86 -0.85 -6.12
CA GLN A 56 32.25 -0.48 -5.89
C GLN A 56 32.82 0.35 -7.05
N LEU A 57 32.46 0.02 -8.30
CA LEU A 57 32.92 0.79 -9.45
C LEU A 57 32.28 2.19 -9.52
N THR A 58 31.00 2.31 -9.18
CA THR A 58 30.32 3.61 -9.04
C THR A 58 31.01 4.49 -8.00
N GLU A 59 31.39 3.91 -6.86
CA GLU A 59 32.14 4.61 -5.82
C GLU A 59 33.51 5.08 -6.32
N VAL A 60 34.23 4.24 -7.06
CA VAL A 60 35.51 4.61 -7.69
C VAL A 60 35.37 5.77 -8.66
N VAL A 61 34.31 5.79 -9.49
CA VAL A 61 34.02 6.93 -10.40
C VAL A 61 33.85 8.21 -9.60
N ARG A 62 33.10 8.16 -8.49
CA ARG A 62 32.88 9.34 -7.66
C ARG A 62 34.16 9.83 -7.00
N LEU A 63 34.94 8.92 -6.43
CA LEU A 63 36.23 9.23 -5.83
C LEU A 63 37.19 9.83 -6.85
N ARG A 64 37.25 9.28 -8.07
CA ARG A 64 38.07 9.82 -9.15
C ARG A 64 37.69 11.26 -9.47
N ALA A 65 36.40 11.54 -9.66
CA ALA A 65 35.93 12.90 -9.95
C ALA A 65 36.35 13.91 -8.86
N LEU A 66 36.28 13.51 -7.59
CA LEU A 66 36.70 14.37 -6.47
C LEU A 66 38.22 14.58 -6.42
N LEU A 67 39.00 13.53 -6.70
CA LEU A 67 40.47 13.63 -6.80
C LEU A 67 40.89 14.52 -7.98
N ASP A 68 40.24 14.36 -9.14
CA ASP A 68 40.48 15.18 -10.33
C ASP A 68 40.09 16.66 -10.09
N ALA A 69 39.12 16.92 -9.20
CA ALA A 69 38.78 18.25 -8.72
C ALA A 69 39.76 18.82 -7.67
N GLY A 70 40.83 18.09 -7.34
CA GLY A 70 41.88 18.53 -6.42
C GLY A 70 41.64 18.21 -4.94
N HIS A 71 40.63 17.41 -4.61
CA HIS A 71 40.43 16.96 -3.23
C HIS A 71 41.46 15.89 -2.83
N SER A 72 41.82 15.87 -1.55
CA SER A 72 42.59 14.75 -0.99
C SER A 72 41.73 13.48 -0.94
N LEU A 73 42.35 12.30 -0.92
CA LEU A 73 41.63 11.03 -0.81
C LEU A 73 40.75 10.95 0.44
N GLY A 74 41.22 11.51 1.56
CA GLY A 74 40.43 11.58 2.80
C GLY A 74 39.18 12.44 2.65
N SER A 75 39.34 13.64 2.07
CA SER A 75 38.21 14.52 1.79
C SER A 75 37.23 13.90 0.78
N ALA A 76 37.76 13.28 -0.28
CA ALA A 76 36.95 12.62 -1.29
C ALA A 76 36.09 11.49 -0.69
N ARG A 77 36.67 10.67 0.19
CA ARG A 77 35.94 9.64 0.93
C ARG A 77 34.83 10.23 1.79
N THR A 78 35.12 11.25 2.60
CA THR A 78 34.10 11.89 3.44
C THR A 78 32.96 12.48 2.62
N ILE A 79 33.27 13.13 1.49
CA ILE A 79 32.26 13.70 0.59
C ILE A 79 31.39 12.59 0.00
N ALA A 80 31.98 11.53 -0.55
CA ALA A 80 31.24 10.41 -1.13
C ALA A 80 30.35 9.71 -0.09
N ASP A 81 30.85 9.51 1.13
CA ASP A 81 30.08 8.92 2.24
C ASP A 81 28.87 9.81 2.61
N LEU A 82 29.05 11.13 2.64
CA LEU A 82 27.96 12.08 2.92
C LEU A 82 26.92 12.10 1.80
N GLU A 83 27.35 12.09 0.54
CA GLU A 83 26.45 12.06 -0.61
C GLU A 83 25.60 10.80 -0.61
N LYS A 84 26.20 9.63 -0.34
CA LYS A 84 25.48 8.37 -0.19
C LYS A 84 24.45 8.41 0.93
N ARG A 85 24.77 9.07 2.05
CA ARG A 85 23.83 9.25 3.16
C ARG A 85 22.67 10.18 2.78
N VAL A 86 22.94 11.29 2.09
CA VAL A 86 21.90 12.21 1.62
C VAL A 86 20.97 11.51 0.63
N GLU A 87 21.53 10.77 -0.34
CA GLU A 87 20.74 10.00 -1.30
C GLU A 87 19.86 8.95 -0.62
N ALA A 88 20.39 8.22 0.37
CA ALA A 88 19.63 7.25 1.14
C ALA A 88 18.50 7.88 1.97
N GLU A 89 18.73 9.05 2.57
CA GLU A 89 17.72 9.81 3.30
C GLU A 89 16.63 10.34 2.36
N ASP A 90 17.00 10.86 1.19
CA ASP A 90 16.05 11.32 0.18
C ASP A 90 15.18 10.17 -0.35
N ASP A 91 15.77 8.99 -0.59
CA ASP A 91 15.04 7.77 -0.93
C ASP A 91 14.08 7.32 0.19
N ALA A 92 14.55 7.35 1.45
CA ALA A 92 13.72 7.01 2.60
C ALA A 92 12.55 7.97 2.74
N ARG A 93 12.79 9.27 2.54
CA ARG A 93 11.75 10.31 2.56
C ARG A 93 10.74 10.11 1.44
N ARG A 94 11.17 9.86 0.20
CA ARG A 94 10.26 9.56 -0.92
C ARG A 94 9.34 8.37 -0.58
N ARG A 95 9.91 7.27 -0.11
CA ARG A 95 9.12 6.09 0.31
C ARG A 95 8.14 6.40 1.45
N ALA A 96 8.55 7.23 2.40
CA ALA A 96 7.68 7.64 3.49
C ALA A 96 6.53 8.55 3.02
N ASP A 97 6.79 9.44 2.08
CA ASP A 97 5.77 10.31 1.47
C ASP A 97 4.78 9.48 0.64
N ASP A 98 5.26 8.54 -0.19
CA ASP A 98 4.41 7.61 -0.94
C ASP A 98 3.50 6.77 -0.01
N ALA A 99 4.08 6.22 1.07
CA ALA A 99 3.32 5.44 2.05
C ALA A 99 2.28 6.30 2.79
N ARG A 100 2.60 7.57 3.08
CA ARG A 100 1.65 8.52 3.69
C ARG A 100 0.49 8.82 2.76
N ASP A 101 0.76 9.02 1.47
CA ASP A 101 -0.26 9.28 0.46
C ASP A 101 -1.19 8.08 0.28
N GLU A 102 -0.65 6.87 0.27
CA GLU A 102 -1.42 5.63 0.25
C GLU A 102 -2.33 5.52 1.48
N ALA A 103 -1.78 5.67 2.70
CA ALA A 103 -2.57 5.64 3.93
C ALA A 103 -3.67 6.71 3.96
N ARG A 104 -3.40 7.89 3.40
CA ARG A 104 -4.39 8.96 3.27
C ARG A 104 -5.54 8.56 2.36
N ARG A 105 -5.24 7.94 1.21
CA ARG A 105 -6.27 7.44 0.27
C ARG A 105 -7.12 6.35 0.93
N ASP A 106 -6.49 5.40 1.63
CA ASP A 106 -7.20 4.31 2.30
C ASP A 106 -8.14 4.83 3.39
N ARG A 107 -7.67 5.80 4.19
CA ARG A 107 -8.51 6.45 5.19
C ARG A 107 -9.70 7.16 4.55
N ASP A 108 -9.48 7.95 3.51
CA ASP A 108 -10.56 8.69 2.84
C ASP A 108 -11.58 7.72 2.20
N GLN A 109 -11.12 6.58 1.65
CA GLN A 109 -11.99 5.51 1.15
C GLN A 109 -12.80 4.84 2.28
N ALA A 110 -12.16 4.54 3.42
CA ALA A 110 -12.83 3.96 4.57
C ALA A 110 -13.88 4.91 5.16
N GLU A 111 -13.59 6.21 5.23
CA GLU A 111 -14.55 7.23 5.65
C GLU A 111 -15.75 7.32 4.69
N ALA A 112 -15.50 7.28 3.38
CA ALA A 112 -16.57 7.28 2.39
C ALA A 112 -17.45 6.03 2.49
N ALA A 113 -16.85 4.84 2.70
CA ALA A 113 -17.57 3.59 2.90
C ALA A 113 -18.43 3.63 4.16
N ARG A 114 -17.90 4.16 5.28
CA ARG A 114 -18.65 4.35 6.52
C ARG A 114 -19.85 5.28 6.33
N ARG A 115 -19.66 6.42 5.66
CA ARG A 115 -20.75 7.36 5.38
C ARG A 115 -21.87 6.72 4.56
N ARG A 116 -21.53 5.92 3.55
CA ARG A 116 -22.51 5.17 2.74
C ARG A 116 -23.27 4.16 3.59
N ALA A 117 -22.58 3.38 4.41
CA ALA A 117 -23.21 2.41 5.30
C ALA A 117 -24.15 3.09 6.33
N ASP A 118 -23.75 4.25 6.87
CA ASP A 118 -24.60 5.02 7.80
C ASP A 118 -25.86 5.55 7.11
N GLU A 119 -25.75 6.01 5.86
CA GLU A 119 -26.88 6.49 5.06
C GLU A 119 -27.84 5.35 4.71
N GLU A 120 -27.31 4.21 4.26
CA GLU A 120 -28.05 2.98 4.01
C GLU A 120 -28.78 2.51 5.28
N HIS A 121 -28.09 2.51 6.42
CA HIS A 121 -28.72 2.14 7.69
C HIS A 121 -29.87 3.08 8.07
N ARG A 122 -29.65 4.39 7.96
CA ARG A 122 -30.72 5.38 8.22
C ARG A 122 -31.89 5.21 7.28
N GLN A 123 -31.65 4.90 6.00
CA GLN A 123 -32.71 4.64 5.04
C GLN A 123 -33.49 3.38 5.42
N ALA A 124 -32.79 2.27 5.71
CA ALA A 124 -33.44 1.03 6.13
C ALA A 124 -34.27 1.19 7.41
N VAL A 125 -33.82 2.02 8.36
CA VAL A 125 -34.60 2.35 9.56
C VAL A 125 -35.88 3.11 9.19
N ARG A 126 -35.80 4.11 8.30
CA ARG A 126 -36.98 4.83 7.81
C ARG A 126 -37.96 3.89 7.11
N ASP A 127 -37.48 3.10 6.16
CA ASP A 127 -38.31 2.16 5.39
C ASP A 127 -39.02 1.16 6.31
N ARG A 128 -38.32 0.67 7.35
CA ARG A 128 -38.90 -0.21 8.36
C ARG A 128 -40.00 0.49 9.15
N ASP A 129 -39.75 1.72 9.60
CA ASP A 129 -40.70 2.46 10.42
C ASP A 129 -41.96 2.84 9.62
N GLU A 130 -41.80 3.18 8.34
CA GLU A 130 -42.90 3.37 7.38
C GLU A 130 -43.71 2.08 7.19
N ALA A 131 -43.04 0.96 6.88
CA ALA A 131 -43.71 -0.33 6.70
C ALA A 131 -44.46 -0.78 7.98
N ARG A 132 -43.91 -0.46 9.16
CA ARG A 132 -44.58 -0.73 10.43
C ARG A 132 -45.85 0.09 10.58
N ALA A 133 -45.82 1.39 10.27
CA ALA A 133 -46.99 2.26 10.33
C ALA A 133 -48.09 1.77 9.37
N ASP A 134 -47.73 1.38 8.15
CA ASP A 134 -48.67 0.82 7.18
C ASP A 134 -49.36 -0.47 7.68
N LEU A 135 -48.62 -1.33 8.38
CA LEU A 135 -49.18 -2.54 8.98
C LEU A 135 -50.14 -2.21 10.14
N GLU A 136 -49.79 -1.26 11.00
CA GLU A 136 -50.67 -0.80 12.10
C GLU A 136 -51.99 -0.23 11.53
N ASP A 137 -51.92 0.60 10.49
CA ASP A 137 -53.10 1.12 9.78
C ASP A 137 -53.96 -0.01 9.17
N ARG A 138 -53.31 -1.02 8.57
CA ARG A 138 -53.99 -2.18 7.98
C ARG A 138 -54.69 -3.02 9.05
N GLU A 139 -54.05 -3.24 10.20
CA GLU A 139 -54.65 -3.95 11.32
C GLU A 139 -55.89 -3.24 11.84
N ASP A 140 -55.84 -1.92 11.97
CA ASP A 140 -56.98 -1.12 12.41
C ASP A 140 -58.15 -1.19 11.43
N GLN A 141 -57.88 -1.13 10.12
CA GLN A 141 -58.90 -1.35 9.10
C GLN A 141 -59.54 -2.75 9.20
N LEU A 142 -58.73 -3.79 9.46
CA LEU A 142 -59.22 -5.15 9.65
C LEU A 142 -60.07 -5.27 10.93
N ARG A 143 -59.67 -4.64 12.04
CA ARG A 143 -60.47 -4.59 13.28
C ARG A 143 -61.83 -3.96 13.03
N VAL A 144 -61.88 -2.82 12.34
CA VAL A 144 -63.14 -2.14 11.98
C VAL A 144 -64.00 -3.02 11.07
N THR A 145 -63.39 -3.64 10.06
CA THR A 145 -64.11 -4.51 9.11
C THR A 145 -64.68 -5.74 9.81
N ARG A 146 -63.91 -6.36 10.71
CA ARG A 146 -64.37 -7.52 11.49
C ARG A 146 -65.54 -7.16 12.40
N ARG A 147 -65.48 -6.02 13.09
CA ARG A 147 -66.59 -5.54 13.91
C ARG A 147 -67.87 -5.37 13.11
N ARG A 148 -67.80 -4.77 11.91
CA ARG A 148 -68.96 -4.63 11.02
C ARG A 148 -69.53 -5.98 10.57
N LEU A 149 -68.67 -6.97 10.31
CA LEU A 149 -69.11 -8.33 9.98
C LEU A 149 -69.81 -9.01 11.16
N ASP A 150 -69.29 -8.83 12.38
CA ASP A 150 -69.91 -9.35 13.60
C ASP A 150 -71.29 -8.70 13.84
N GLU A 151 -71.39 -7.37 13.69
CA GLU A 151 -72.66 -6.63 13.78
C GLU A 151 -73.70 -7.13 12.74
N ALA A 152 -73.29 -7.26 11.47
CA ALA A 152 -74.16 -7.80 10.41
C ALA A 152 -74.59 -9.25 10.67
N ARG A 153 -73.70 -10.07 11.24
CA ARG A 153 -74.01 -11.46 11.62
C ARG A 153 -75.09 -11.50 12.71
N ASP A 154 -74.98 -10.65 13.72
CA ASP A 154 -75.95 -10.56 14.80
C ASP A 154 -77.33 -10.08 14.29
N GLU A 155 -77.36 -9.14 13.35
CA GLU A 155 -78.59 -8.72 12.66
C GLU A 155 -79.24 -9.88 11.89
N ILE A 156 -78.48 -10.63 11.09
CA ILE A 156 -78.98 -11.80 10.36
C ILE A 156 -79.54 -12.85 11.33
N SER A 157 -78.82 -13.14 12.43
CA SER A 157 -79.27 -14.07 13.46
C SER A 157 -80.60 -13.63 14.07
N THR A 158 -80.73 -12.34 14.40
CA THR A 158 -81.95 -11.75 14.96
C THR A 158 -83.13 -11.84 13.99
N LEU A 159 -82.91 -11.48 12.72
CA LEU A 159 -83.93 -11.57 11.67
C LEU A 159 -84.39 -13.01 11.43
N THR A 160 -83.45 -13.97 11.44
CA THR A 160 -83.75 -15.41 11.31
C THR A 160 -84.65 -15.88 12.46
N ALA A 161 -84.30 -15.53 13.71
CA ALA A 161 -85.12 -15.88 14.87
C ALA A 161 -86.52 -15.24 14.86
N GLN A 162 -86.68 -14.05 14.27
CA GLN A 162 -87.99 -13.41 14.09
C GLN A 162 -88.84 -14.10 13.04
N LEU A 163 -88.23 -14.61 11.96
CA LEU A 163 -88.92 -15.40 10.93
C LEU A 163 -89.42 -16.72 11.48
N ASP A 164 -88.58 -17.45 12.22
CA ASP A 164 -88.95 -18.75 12.84
C ASP A 164 -90.14 -18.64 13.81
N ARG A 165 -90.38 -17.46 14.42
CA ARG A 165 -91.55 -17.22 15.29
C ARG A 165 -92.84 -16.91 14.55
N ARG A 166 -92.76 -16.56 13.26
CA ARG A 166 -93.93 -16.20 12.42
C ARG A 166 -94.47 -17.39 11.63
N THR A 167 -93.69 -18.44 11.48
CA THR A 167 -94.07 -19.74 10.91
C THR A 167 -94.54 -20.69 12.00
#